data_AF-A0A960BUX1-F1
#
_entry.id   AF-A0A960BUX1-F1
#
_cell.length_a   1.000
_cell.length_b   1.000
_cell.length_c   1.000
_cell.angle_alpha   90.00
_cell.angle_beta   90.00
_cell.angle_gamma   90.00
#
_symmetry.space_group_name_H-M   'P 1'
#
loop_
_entity.id
_entity.type
_entity.pdbx_description
1 polymer ?
#
loop_
_entity_poly.entity_id
_entity_poly.type
_entity_poly.pdbx_seq_one_letter_code
_entity_poly.pdbx_strand_id
1 'polypeptide(L)'
;MRPRRVELGLLILVWAIGSVCYATVDLATLGTLPVNYLALLLGSGAVLLIGHIVVRRLAPHADPVLFPVAAMLNMLGLVMIHRLDVAAQLRAEVTDEKAPSPDAVAQATWVLVALVLFTLVLFLVTDHRRLQRYTYTSGV
;
A
#
# COMPACT_ATOMS: atom_id res chain seq x y z
N MET A 1 22.77 -11.36 8.13
CA MET A 1 21.71 -10.50 8.72
C MET A 1 20.46 -11.34 8.98
N ARG A 2 19.69 -11.12 10.06
CA ARG A 2 18.44 -11.88 10.28
C ARG A 2 17.37 -11.36 9.30
N PRO A 3 16.73 -12.21 8.46
CA PRO A 3 15.87 -11.77 7.36
C PRO A 3 14.73 -10.84 7.83
N ARG A 4 14.18 -11.09 9.02
CA ARG A 4 13.08 -10.27 9.59
C ARG A 4 13.49 -8.86 10.01
N ARG A 5 14.76 -8.64 10.37
CA ARG A 5 15.27 -7.28 10.66
C ARG A 5 15.46 -6.48 9.38
N VAL A 6 15.82 -7.16 8.30
CA VAL A 6 15.92 -6.56 6.96
C VAL A 6 14.54 -6.16 6.46
N GLU A 7 13.55 -7.05 6.58
CA GLU A 7 12.16 -6.76 6.23
C GLU A 7 11.63 -5.51 6.96
N LEU A 8 11.76 -5.44 8.28
CA LEU A 8 11.36 -4.27 9.07
C LEU A 8 12.09 -3.00 8.63
N GLY A 9 13.40 -3.07 8.41
CA GLY A 9 14.19 -1.92 7.94
C GLY A 9 13.71 -1.42 6.57
N LEU A 10 13.40 -2.34 5.66
CA LEU A 10 12.85 -2.00 4.35
C LEU A 10 11.44 -1.40 4.47
N LEU A 11 10.59 -1.90 5.36
CA LEU A 11 9.26 -1.32 5.57
C LEU A 11 9.31 0.09 6.15
N ILE A 12 10.23 0.36 7.08
CA ILE A 12 10.45 1.71 7.61
C ILE A 12 10.91 2.64 6.49
N LEU A 13 11.84 2.18 5.64
CA LEU A 13 12.31 2.95 4.49
C LEU A 13 11.17 3.25 3.51
N VAL A 14 10.38 2.24 3.15
CA VAL A 14 9.20 2.37 2.27
C VAL A 14 8.20 3.37 2.86
N TRP A 15 7.91 3.26 4.15
CA TRP A 15 6.99 4.16 4.83
C TRP A 15 7.51 5.60 4.82
N ALA A 16 8.79 5.80 5.13
CA ALA A 16 9.41 7.12 5.11
C ALA A 16 9.36 7.75 3.71
N ILE A 17 9.73 6.99 2.67
CA ILE A 17 9.69 7.47 1.28
C ILE A 17 8.25 7.80 0.86
N GLY A 18 7.30 6.88 1.07
CA GLY A 18 5.90 7.10 0.71
C GLY A 18 5.29 8.33 1.38
N SER A 19 5.60 8.53 2.66
CA SER A 19 5.15 9.69 3.44
C SER A 19 5.73 11.01 2.92
N VAL A 20 7.04 11.03 2.65
CA VAL A 20 7.70 12.21 2.06
C VAL A 20 7.13 12.51 0.68
N CYS A 21 6.97 11.50 -0.18
CA CYS A 21 6.37 11.68 -1.50
C CYS A 21 4.96 12.28 -1.42
N TYR A 22 4.11 11.79 -0.52
CA TYR A 22 2.77 12.35 -0.32
C TYR A 22 2.85 13.83 0.11
N ALA A 23 3.65 14.13 1.14
CA ALA A 23 3.85 15.50 1.61
C ALA A 23 4.38 16.43 0.51
N THR A 24 5.29 15.95 -0.35
CA THR A 24 5.84 16.76 -1.44
C THR A 24 4.78 17.09 -2.50
N VAL A 25 3.80 16.22 -2.75
CA VAL A 25 2.71 16.52 -3.68
C VAL A 25 1.87 17.68 -3.15
N ASP A 26 1.47 17.63 -1.88
CA ASP A 26 0.65 18.69 -1.26
C ASP A 26 1.42 20.01 -1.14
N LEU A 27 2.68 19.95 -0.69
CA LEU A 27 3.52 21.15 -0.59
C LEU A 27 3.78 21.78 -1.95
N ALA A 28 3.97 20.97 -3.01
CA ALA A 28 4.23 21.49 -4.35
C ALA A 28 2.98 22.05 -5.05
N THR A 29 1.78 21.59 -4.68
CA THR A 29 0.52 21.97 -5.35
C THR A 29 -0.31 22.98 -4.55
N LEU A 30 -0.41 22.79 -3.23
CA LEU A 30 -1.27 23.55 -2.32
C LEU A 30 -0.47 24.45 -1.36
N GLY A 31 0.85 24.29 -1.27
CA GLY A 31 1.73 25.08 -0.40
C GLY A 31 1.56 24.83 1.10
N THR A 32 0.67 23.91 1.48
CA THR A 32 0.37 23.57 2.88
C THR A 32 0.22 22.06 3.03
N LEU A 33 0.50 21.54 4.23
CA LEU A 33 0.22 20.14 4.55
C LEU A 33 -1.25 20.00 4.94
N PRO A 34 -1.93 18.94 4.48
CA PRO A 34 -3.34 18.76 4.80
C PRO A 34 -3.51 18.36 6.27
N VAL A 35 -4.62 18.77 6.88
CA VAL A 35 -4.89 18.58 8.32
C VAL A 35 -4.93 17.09 8.71
N ASN A 36 -5.30 16.22 7.76
CA ASN A 36 -5.36 14.77 7.92
C ASN A 36 -4.03 14.06 7.61
N TYR A 37 -2.93 14.78 7.31
CA TYR A 37 -1.63 14.18 6.98
C TYR A 37 -1.15 13.20 8.07
N LEU A 38 -1.30 13.57 9.35
CA LEU A 38 -0.93 12.69 10.46
C LEU A 38 -1.76 11.40 10.50
N ALA A 39 -3.06 11.47 10.18
CA ALA A 39 -3.92 10.30 10.14
C ALA A 39 -3.51 9.36 9.01
N LEU A 40 -3.14 9.91 7.84
CA LEU A 40 -2.63 9.14 6.71
C LEU A 40 -1.27 8.50 7.03
N LEU A 41 -0.37 9.26 7.66
CA LEU A 41 0.95 8.80 8.10
C LEU A 41 0.84 7.61 9.07
N LEU A 42 0.01 7.75 10.11
CA LEU A 42 -0.20 6.71 11.11
C LEU A 42 -0.98 5.51 10.54
N GLY A 43 -2.01 5.75 9.74
CA GLY A 43 -2.81 4.71 9.12
C GLY A 43 -1.99 3.83 8.18
N SER A 44 -1.19 4.45 7.32
CA SER A 44 -0.30 3.75 6.40
C SER A 44 0.78 2.95 7.14
N GLY A 45 1.35 3.51 8.23
CA GLY A 45 2.29 2.81 9.09
C GLY A 45 1.66 1.60 9.79
N ALA A 46 0.43 1.76 10.30
CA ALA A 46 -0.32 0.68 10.93
C ALA A 46 -0.59 -0.48 9.95
N VAL A 47 -0.98 -0.19 8.71
CA VAL A 47 -1.20 -1.20 7.66
C VAL A 47 0.08 -2.01 7.39
N LEU A 48 1.22 -1.34 7.26
CA LEU A 48 2.51 -2.01 7.04
C LEU A 48 2.92 -2.89 8.23
N LEU A 49 2.71 -2.41 9.46
CA LEU A 49 2.98 -3.17 10.68
C LEU A 49 2.09 -4.41 10.79
N ILE A 50 0.79 -4.27 10.49
CA ILE A 50 -0.15 -5.39 10.47
C ILE A 50 0.31 -6.44 9.44
N GLY A 51 0.62 -6.01 8.22
CA GLY A 51 1.13 -6.91 7.18
C GLY A 51 2.42 -7.62 7.59
N HIS A 52 3.36 -6.92 8.22
CA HIS A 52 4.58 -7.54 8.77
C HIS A 52 4.27 -8.62 9.82
N ILE A 53 3.34 -8.35 10.73
CA ILE A 53 2.94 -9.32 11.76
C ILE A 53 2.28 -10.55 11.11
N VAL A 54 1.43 -10.34 10.10
CA VAL A 54 0.78 -11.40 9.34
C VAL A 54 1.82 -12.29 8.66
N VAL A 55 2.75 -11.72 7.90
CA VAL A 55 3.82 -12.48 7.22
C VAL A 55 4.68 -13.22 8.24
N ARG A 56 5.02 -12.58 9.36
CA ARG A 56 5.83 -13.19 10.42
C ARG A 56 5.14 -14.41 11.05
N ARG A 57 3.81 -14.38 11.20
CA ARG A 57 3.02 -15.47 11.82
C ARG A 57 2.71 -16.59 10.83
N LEU A 58 2.24 -16.25 9.63
CA LEU A 58 1.72 -17.21 8.66
C LEU A 58 2.77 -17.72 7.66
N ALA A 59 3.84 -16.95 7.41
CA ALA A 59 4.88 -17.32 6.46
C ALA A 59 6.32 -17.11 7.02
N PRO A 60 6.73 -17.86 8.07
CA PRO A 60 8.01 -17.65 8.76
C PRO A 60 9.26 -17.85 7.88
N HIS A 61 9.12 -18.52 6.74
CA HIS A 61 10.19 -18.82 5.79
C HIS A 61 10.09 -18.02 4.49
N ALA A 62 9.12 -17.09 4.37
CA ALA A 62 9.01 -16.24 3.18
C ALA A 62 10.20 -15.28 3.03
N ASP A 63 10.54 -14.99 1.78
CA ASP A 63 11.56 -14.00 1.41
C ASP A 63 11.20 -12.62 2.01
N PRO A 64 12.12 -11.98 2.75
CA PRO A 64 11.89 -10.68 3.38
C PRO A 64 11.71 -9.49 2.43
N VAL A 65 11.94 -9.64 1.12
CA VAL A 65 11.91 -8.52 0.14
C VAL A 65 10.56 -8.37 -0.55
N LEU A 66 9.80 -9.45 -0.73
CA LEU A 66 8.54 -9.44 -1.49
C LEU A 66 7.50 -8.49 -0.91
N PHE A 67 7.27 -8.56 0.40
CA PHE A 67 6.27 -7.70 1.07
C PHE A 67 6.67 -6.21 1.03
N PRO A 68 7.92 -5.82 1.37
CA PRO A 68 8.37 -4.43 1.20
C PRO A 68 8.24 -3.87 -0.23
N VAL A 69 8.52 -4.68 -1.26
CA VAL A 69 8.38 -4.22 -2.66
C VAL A 69 6.90 -3.98 -3.00
N ALA A 70 6.01 -4.89 -2.62
CA ALA A 70 4.57 -4.71 -2.83
C ALA A 70 4.02 -3.50 -2.05
N ALA A 71 4.53 -3.26 -0.85
CA ALA A 71 4.22 -2.07 -0.06
C ALA A 71 4.69 -0.78 -0.74
N MET A 72 5.90 -0.76 -1.30
CA MET A 72 6.45 0.38 -2.02
C MET A 72 5.58 0.75 -3.23
N LEU A 73 5.20 -0.25 -4.02
CA LEU A 73 4.33 -0.05 -5.17
C LEU A 73 2.96 0.49 -4.75
N ASN A 74 2.40 0.01 -3.63
CA ASN A 74 1.15 0.54 -3.11
C ASN A 74 1.27 2.01 -2.68
N MET A 75 2.33 2.37 -1.96
CA MET A 75 2.55 3.77 -1.55
C MET A 75 2.71 4.70 -2.76
N LEU A 76 3.49 4.27 -3.75
CA LEU A 76 3.66 5.04 -4.99
C LEU A 76 2.34 5.18 -5.76
N GLY A 77 1.53 4.11 -5.84
CA GLY A 77 0.21 4.14 -6.45
C GLY A 77 -0.73 5.12 -5.74
N LEU A 78 -0.76 5.09 -4.41
CA LEU A 78 -1.57 6.03 -3.61
C LEU A 78 -1.13 7.49 -3.83
N VAL A 79 0.18 7.77 -3.80
CA VAL A 79 0.71 9.12 -4.08
C VAL A 79 0.34 9.58 -5.49
N MET A 80 0.43 8.70 -6.49
CA MET A 80 0.09 9.02 -7.86
C MET A 80 -1.40 9.35 -8.02
N ILE A 81 -2.28 8.53 -7.43
CA ILE A 81 -3.74 8.77 -7.47
C ILE A 81 -4.07 10.08 -6.75
N HIS A 82 -3.51 10.31 -5.57
CA HIS A 82 -3.67 11.58 -4.84
C HIS A 82 -3.23 12.79 -5.67
N ARG A 83 -2.10 12.68 -6.37
CA ARG A 83 -1.64 13.75 -7.26
C ARG A 83 -2.60 14.00 -8.43
N LEU A 84 -3.25 12.96 -8.95
CA LEU A 84 -4.28 13.11 -10.00
C LEU A 84 -5.57 13.74 -9.45
N ASP A 85 -5.99 13.35 -8.24
CA ASP A 85 -7.16 13.93 -7.55
C ASP A 85 -6.97 15.43 -7.34
N VAL A 86 -5.82 15.86 -6.83
CA VAL A 86 -5.52 17.29 -6.63
C VAL A 86 -5.52 18.02 -7.97
N ALA A 87 -4.93 17.44 -9.02
CA ALA A 87 -4.94 18.04 -10.35
C ALA A 87 -6.36 18.13 -10.95
N ALA A 88 -7.23 17.16 -10.68
CA ALA A 88 -8.62 17.17 -11.12
C ALA A 88 -9.45 18.23 -10.37
N GLN A 89 -9.24 18.38 -9.06
CA GLN A 89 -9.87 19.41 -8.24
C GLN A 89 -9.51 20.82 -8.74
N LEU A 90 -8.21 21.09 -8.96
CA LEU A 90 -7.76 22.39 -9.46
C LEU A 90 -8.34 22.72 -10.84
N ARG A 91 -8.53 21.73 -11.73
CA ARG A 91 -9.17 21.95 -13.03
C ARG A 91 -10.66 22.26 -12.91
N ALA A 92 -11.35 21.61 -11.98
CA ALA A 92 -12.75 21.84 -11.72
C ALA A 92 -12.99 23.26 -11.19
N GLU A 93 -12.11 23.75 -10.29
CA GLU A 93 -12.15 25.14 -9.78
C GLU A 93 -11.99 26.19 -10.90
N VAL A 94 -11.13 25.94 -11.89
CA VAL A 94 -10.93 26.87 -13.02
C VAL A 94 -12.09 26.84 -14.01
N THR A 95 -12.76 25.69 -14.15
CA THR A 95 -13.83 25.47 -15.13
C THR A 95 -15.23 25.75 -14.56
N ASP A 96 -15.32 26.10 -13.27
CA ASP A 96 -16.58 26.22 -12.49
C ASP A 96 -17.43 24.93 -12.55
N GLU A 97 -16.77 23.79 -12.71
CA GLU A 97 -17.39 22.47 -12.74
C GLU A 97 -17.36 21.81 -11.36
N LYS A 98 -18.29 20.89 -11.12
CA LYS A 98 -18.31 20.12 -9.87
C LYS A 98 -17.06 19.24 -9.78
N ALA A 99 -16.27 19.42 -8.72
CA ALA A 99 -15.10 18.59 -8.47
C ALA A 99 -15.48 17.09 -8.39
N PRO A 100 -14.72 16.20 -9.07
CA PRO A 100 -14.92 14.77 -8.95
C PRO A 100 -14.59 14.28 -7.53
N SER A 101 -15.20 13.15 -7.14
CA SER A 101 -14.91 12.51 -5.85
C SER A 101 -13.45 12.07 -5.79
N PRO A 102 -12.74 12.25 -4.66
CA PRO A 102 -11.34 11.83 -4.54
C PRO A 102 -11.20 10.29 -4.61
N ASP A 103 -10.42 9.80 -5.56
CA ASP A 103 -10.17 8.36 -5.75
C ASP A 103 -9.14 7.80 -4.76
N ALA A 104 -8.32 8.66 -4.13
CA ALA A 104 -7.33 8.25 -3.12
C ALA A 104 -7.96 7.56 -1.90
N VAL A 105 -9.17 7.96 -1.51
CA VAL A 105 -9.91 7.31 -0.42
C VAL A 105 -10.35 5.90 -0.83
N ALA A 106 -10.86 5.75 -2.06
CA ALA A 106 -11.22 4.45 -2.61
C ALA A 106 -9.99 3.53 -2.68
N GLN A 107 -8.83 4.05 -3.12
CA GLN A 107 -7.57 3.31 -3.12
C GLN A 107 -7.22 2.76 -1.73
N ALA A 108 -7.38 3.56 -0.67
CA ALA A 108 -7.11 3.10 0.70
C ALA A 108 -8.03 1.94 1.11
N THR A 109 -9.32 1.97 0.71
CA THR A 109 -10.24 0.84 0.96
C THR A 109 -9.81 -0.42 0.21
N TRP A 110 -9.34 -0.29 -1.04
CA TRP A 110 -8.81 -1.42 -1.81
C TRP A 110 -7.54 -2.01 -1.21
N VAL A 111 -6.67 -1.19 -0.62
CA VAL A 111 -5.49 -1.68 0.12
C VAL A 111 -5.90 -2.51 1.32
N LEU A 112 -6.92 -2.09 2.07
CA LEU A 112 -7.44 -2.87 3.20
C LEU A 112 -8.04 -4.20 2.73
N VAL A 113 -8.83 -4.19 1.66
CA VAL A 113 -9.37 -5.41 1.04
C VAL A 113 -8.25 -6.33 0.58
N ALA A 114 -7.24 -5.80 -0.11
CA ALA A 114 -6.07 -6.56 -0.55
C ALA A 114 -5.30 -7.16 0.63
N LEU A 115 -5.14 -6.44 1.74
CA LEU A 115 -4.49 -6.96 2.94
C LEU A 115 -5.28 -8.12 3.58
N VAL A 116 -6.61 -8.01 3.63
CA VAL A 116 -7.49 -9.07 4.13
C VAL A 116 -7.38 -10.31 3.24
N LEU A 117 -7.48 -10.13 1.91
CA LEU A 117 -7.34 -11.23 0.95
C LEU A 117 -5.96 -11.88 1.02
N PHE A 118 -4.89 -11.08 1.10
CA PHE A 118 -3.52 -11.56 1.27
C PHE A 118 -3.37 -12.41 2.54
N THR A 119 -3.93 -11.95 3.65
CA THR A 119 -3.93 -12.68 4.93
C THR A 119 -4.69 -14.01 4.80
N LEU A 120 -5.87 -13.97 4.15
CA LEU A 120 -6.70 -15.15 3.92
C LEU A 120 -5.99 -16.19 3.06
N VAL A 121 -5.31 -15.75 1.99
CA VAL A 121 -4.53 -16.64 1.11
C VAL A 121 -3.38 -17.28 1.88
N LEU A 122 -2.60 -16.53 2.66
CA LEU A 122 -1.52 -17.11 3.47
C LEU A 122 -2.04 -18.10 4.51
N PHE A 123 -3.23 -17.86 5.07
CA PHE A 123 -3.86 -18.77 6.00
C PHE A 123 -4.32 -20.07 5.33
N LEU A 124 -5.00 -19.97 4.18
CA LEU A 124 -5.61 -21.11 3.48
C LEU A 124 -4.60 -21.95 2.69
N VAL A 125 -3.57 -21.31 2.13
CA VAL A 125 -2.53 -21.93 1.28
C VAL A 125 -1.27 -22.20 2.10
N THR A 126 -1.41 -22.95 3.19
CA THR A 126 -0.30 -23.27 4.08
C THR A 126 0.72 -24.22 3.43
N ASP A 127 0.26 -25.08 2.51
CA ASP A 127 1.09 -26.05 1.80
C ASP A 127 1.10 -25.77 0.29
N HIS A 128 2.08 -24.98 -0.14
CA HIS A 128 2.32 -24.65 -1.54
C HIS A 128 2.57 -25.90 -2.41
N ARG A 129 2.93 -27.06 -1.83
CA ARG A 129 3.05 -28.32 -2.59
C ARG A 129 1.71 -28.88 -3.02
N ARG A 130 0.60 -28.50 -2.36
CA ARG A 130 -0.75 -28.89 -2.83
C ARG A 130 -1.12 -28.24 -4.16
N LEU A 131 -0.57 -27.06 -4.47
CA LEU A 131 -0.78 -26.39 -5.76
C LEU A 131 -0.11 -27.13 -6.93
N GLN A 132 0.99 -27.88 -6.67
CA GLN A 132 1.64 -28.70 -7.70
C GLN A 132 0.75 -29.85 -8.21
N ARG A 133 -0.27 -30.25 -7.44
CA ARG A 133 -1.24 -31.28 -7.86
C ARG A 133 -2.30 -30.75 -8.82
N TYR A 134 -2.48 -29.43 -8.91
CA TYR A 134 -3.44 -28.76 -9.80
C TYR A 134 -2.80 -28.21 -11.08
N THR A 135 -1.49 -28.36 -11.26
CA THR A 135 -0.77 -27.97 -12.49
C THR A 135 -1.41 -28.59 -13.74
N TYR A 136 -1.96 -29.80 -13.64
CA TYR A 136 -2.63 -30.50 -14.73
C TYR A 136 -4.08 -30.04 -15.01
N THR A 137 -4.70 -29.26 -14.11
CA THR A 137 -6.06 -28.74 -14.29
C THR A 137 -6.10 -27.25 -14.66
N SER A 138 -5.06 -26.47 -14.33
CA SER A 138 -4.97 -25.03 -14.67
C SER A 138 -4.19 -24.74 -15.96
N GLY A 139 -3.75 -25.78 -16.67
CA GLY A 139 -2.98 -25.69 -17.92
C GLY A 139 -3.80 -25.92 -19.20
N VAL A 140 -5.13 -25.89 -19.12
CA VAL A 140 -6.04 -25.94 -20.29
C VAL A 140 -6.69 -24.57 -20.46
#